data_AF-X0ZD22-F1
#
_entry.id   AF-X0ZD22-F1
#
_cell.length_a   1.000
_cell.length_b   1.000
_cell.length_c   1.000
_cell.angle_alpha   90.00
_cell.angle_beta   90.00
_cell.angle_gamma   90.00
#
_symmetry.space_group_name_H-M   'P 1'
#
loop_
_entity.id
_entity.type
_entity.pdbx_description
1 polymer ?
#
loop_
_entity_poly.entity_id
_entity_poly.type
_entity_poly.pdbx_seq_one_letter_code
_entity_poly.pdbx_strand_id
1 'polypeptide(L)'
;MFDPTPIYQYGYGRLDNVITSLEFERLVNSAGPTDGEIVLKDGSHPESIAIIHCVGSRDEKYHEYCSRVCCMYSMKFAHLLKEHLPETEIYEFYIDIRSFGKGYEEFYNRILSEGTIFIRGRPAEVTDIAETPEEKGKLIVQFEDTLAGLQRRLPVDMVILSCALEAQADAEKIARLFNISRSADGFFLEKHPKLDPVATMTDGIFVAGCCQGPKDIPDTVAQASAAAAEVLAMISKGRVEIEAAIAIIDERICTGCQVCKLVCPYSAIDFDEEKKVCRVNEALCKGCGACVGGCPSDAINLKHYTNEQIVAEMEGALV
;
A
#
# COMPACT_ATOMS: atom_id res chain seq x y z
N MET A 1 5.98 4.12 -4.78
CA MET A 1 5.61 3.50 -6.06
C MET A 1 6.72 2.53 -6.37
N PHE A 2 6.38 1.35 -6.89
CA PHE A 2 7.33 0.29 -7.18
C PHE A 2 8.38 0.75 -8.20
N ASP A 3 9.64 0.50 -7.88
CA ASP A 3 10.77 0.64 -8.79
C ASP A 3 10.81 -0.60 -9.70
N PRO A 4 10.59 -0.46 -11.03
CA PRO A 4 10.57 -1.60 -11.93
C PRO A 4 11.96 -2.09 -12.37
N THR A 5 13.06 -1.52 -11.86
CA THR A 5 14.44 -1.97 -12.14
C THR A 5 14.64 -3.48 -11.94
N PRO A 6 14.07 -4.16 -10.92
CA PRO A 6 14.17 -5.61 -10.76
C PRO A 6 13.51 -6.41 -11.88
N ILE A 7 12.54 -5.84 -12.60
CA ILE A 7 11.88 -6.45 -13.76
C ILE A 7 12.76 -6.23 -15.01
N TYR A 8 13.91 -6.91 -15.03
CA TYR A 8 14.94 -6.71 -16.04
C TYR A 8 14.42 -6.83 -17.48
N GLN A 9 13.46 -7.73 -17.70
CA GLN A 9 12.86 -7.96 -19.03
C GLN A 9 12.09 -6.75 -19.58
N TYR A 10 11.73 -5.75 -18.76
CA TYR A 10 11.08 -4.54 -19.25
C TYR A 10 12.07 -3.41 -19.56
N GLY A 11 13.36 -3.60 -19.29
CA GLY A 11 14.42 -2.70 -19.76
C GLY A 11 14.47 -1.33 -19.09
N TYR A 12 13.72 -1.09 -18.01
CA TYR A 12 13.77 0.19 -17.28
C TYR A 12 15.19 0.48 -16.77
N GLY A 13 15.67 1.71 -17.00
CA GLY A 13 17.04 2.14 -16.68
C GLY A 13 18.14 1.60 -17.59
N ARG A 14 17.83 0.66 -18.51
CA ARG A 14 18.77 0.08 -19.49
C ARG A 14 18.48 0.55 -20.91
N LEU A 15 17.20 0.56 -21.28
CA LEU A 15 16.72 1.00 -22.59
C LEU A 15 16.26 2.45 -22.49
N ASP A 16 16.69 3.26 -23.45
CA ASP A 16 16.22 4.63 -23.57
C ASP A 16 14.71 4.62 -23.89
N ASN A 17 13.98 5.64 -23.41
CA ASN A 17 12.54 5.82 -23.61
C ASN A 17 11.63 4.74 -22.97
N VAL A 18 12.17 3.88 -22.09
CA VAL A 18 11.37 3.10 -21.13
C VAL A 18 11.24 3.90 -19.84
N ILE A 19 10.04 4.39 -19.55
CA ILE A 19 9.75 5.26 -18.41
C ILE A 19 8.63 4.70 -17.53
N THR A 20 8.57 5.12 -16.28
CA THR A 20 7.46 4.82 -15.37
C THR A 20 6.28 5.74 -15.61
N SER A 21 5.10 5.28 -15.18
CA SER A 21 3.87 6.09 -15.15
C SER A 21 4.04 7.43 -14.40
N LEU A 22 4.85 7.49 -13.35
CA LEU A 22 5.06 8.72 -12.57
C LEU A 22 6.01 9.69 -13.28
N GLU A 23 7.01 9.19 -13.99
CA GLU A 23 7.85 10.01 -14.86
C GLU A 23 7.03 10.59 -16.00
N PHE A 24 6.16 9.79 -16.62
CA PHE A 24 5.25 10.28 -17.64
C PHE A 24 4.29 11.37 -17.11
N GLU A 25 3.74 11.21 -15.89
CA GLU A 25 2.96 12.27 -15.23
C GLU A 25 3.76 13.57 -15.09
N ARG A 26 5.08 13.50 -14.87
CA ARG A 26 5.92 14.71 -14.82
C ARG A 26 6.15 15.29 -16.21
N LEU A 27 6.30 14.48 -17.26
CA LEU A 27 6.46 14.94 -18.64
C LEU A 27 5.23 15.70 -19.14
N VAL A 28 4.04 15.12 -18.98
CA VAL A 28 2.78 15.74 -19.46
C VAL A 28 2.32 16.92 -18.61
N ASN A 29 2.92 17.13 -17.43
CA ASN A 29 2.58 18.26 -16.57
C ASN A 29 3.16 19.55 -17.14
N SER A 30 2.34 20.60 -17.27
CA SER A 30 2.78 21.92 -17.75
C SER A 30 3.79 22.63 -16.83
N ALA A 31 3.86 22.26 -15.54
CA ALA A 31 4.91 22.65 -14.60
C ALA A 31 5.93 21.49 -14.38
N GLY A 32 6.02 20.61 -15.37
CA GLY A 32 6.97 19.51 -15.48
C GLY A 32 8.36 19.98 -15.91
N PRO A 33 9.35 19.08 -15.92
CA PRO A 33 10.70 19.39 -16.41
C PRO A 33 10.74 19.67 -17.93
N THR A 34 9.69 19.31 -18.66
CA THR A 34 9.55 19.50 -20.11
C THR A 34 8.43 20.48 -20.47
N ASP A 35 7.94 21.28 -19.51
CA ASP A 35 6.86 22.26 -19.71
C ASP A 35 5.56 21.69 -20.32
N GLY A 36 5.32 20.38 -20.14
CA GLY A 36 4.17 19.65 -20.69
C GLY A 36 4.44 18.96 -22.02
N GLU A 37 5.64 19.13 -22.59
CA GLU A 37 6.03 18.47 -23.84
C GLU A 37 6.39 16.99 -23.61
N ILE A 38 5.84 16.14 -24.47
CA ILE A 38 6.05 14.69 -24.44
C ILE A 38 7.14 14.35 -25.43
N VAL A 39 8.36 14.17 -24.93
CA VAL A 39 9.57 14.00 -25.74
C VAL A 39 10.32 12.73 -25.38
N LEU A 40 10.96 12.15 -26.39
CA LEU A 40 11.98 11.11 -26.27
C LEU A 40 13.30 11.70 -25.76
N LYS A 41 14.26 10.84 -25.44
CA LYS A 41 15.58 11.27 -24.95
C LYS A 41 16.34 12.19 -25.91
N ASP A 42 16.11 12.06 -27.21
CA ASP A 42 16.72 12.92 -28.24
C ASP A 42 15.96 14.23 -28.48
N GLY A 43 14.85 14.46 -27.78
CA GLY A 43 14.01 15.65 -27.89
C GLY A 43 12.91 15.56 -28.95
N SER A 44 12.83 14.46 -29.71
CA SER A 44 11.74 14.25 -30.67
C SER A 44 10.46 13.77 -30.00
N HIS A 45 9.32 13.87 -30.68
CA HIS A 45 8.03 13.36 -30.17
C HIS A 45 7.82 11.89 -30.56
N PRO A 46 7.28 11.04 -29.67
CA PRO A 46 6.95 9.66 -30.00
C PRO A 46 5.79 9.57 -31.00
N GLU A 47 5.97 8.82 -32.09
CA GLU A 47 4.89 8.50 -33.03
C GLU A 47 4.10 7.26 -32.57
N SER A 48 4.70 6.43 -31.70
CA SER A 48 4.11 5.19 -31.20
C SER A 48 4.49 4.92 -29.74
N ILE A 49 3.51 4.56 -28.91
CA ILE A 49 3.69 4.38 -27.47
C ILE A 49 3.01 3.09 -26.99
N ALA A 50 3.73 2.28 -26.22
CA ALA A 50 3.17 1.16 -25.49
C ALA A 50 3.00 1.48 -24.01
N ILE A 51 1.83 1.24 -23.44
CA ILE A 51 1.56 1.34 -22.01
C ILE A 51 1.37 -0.07 -21.44
N ILE A 52 2.27 -0.48 -20.56
CA ILE A 52 2.27 -1.82 -19.96
C ILE A 52 1.58 -1.76 -18.59
N HIS A 53 0.51 -2.54 -18.41
CA HIS A 53 -0.23 -2.60 -17.16
C HIS A 53 0.41 -3.59 -16.18
N CYS A 54 -0.02 -3.51 -14.92
CA CYS A 54 0.32 -4.48 -13.87
C CYS A 54 1.85 -4.64 -13.66
N VAL A 55 2.64 -3.58 -13.84
CA VAL A 55 4.09 -3.65 -13.64
C VAL A 55 4.37 -3.71 -12.14
N GLY A 56 4.80 -4.87 -11.65
CA GLY A 56 5.00 -5.13 -10.22
C GLY A 56 3.72 -5.34 -9.42
N SER A 57 2.54 -5.47 -10.06
CA SER A 57 1.27 -5.83 -9.39
C SER A 57 0.69 -7.08 -10.02
N ARG A 58 -0.07 -7.85 -9.23
CA ARG A 58 -0.59 -9.16 -9.65
C ARG A 58 0.54 -10.07 -10.17
N ASP A 59 1.67 -10.02 -9.48
CA ASP A 59 2.88 -10.78 -9.78
C ASP A 59 3.39 -11.45 -8.50
N GLU A 60 3.37 -12.78 -8.47
CA GLU A 60 3.81 -13.59 -7.31
C GLU A 60 5.28 -13.34 -6.94
N LYS A 61 6.12 -12.87 -7.88
CA LYS A 61 7.53 -12.53 -7.58
C LYS A 61 7.68 -11.19 -6.87
N TYR A 62 6.69 -10.31 -6.98
CA TYR A 62 6.72 -8.96 -6.42
C TYR A 62 5.50 -8.76 -5.51
N HIS A 63 4.40 -8.25 -6.05
CA HIS A 63 3.17 -8.03 -5.29
C HIS A 63 1.98 -8.77 -5.90
N GLU A 64 1.38 -9.66 -5.12
CA GLU A 64 0.19 -10.42 -5.55
C GLU A 64 -1.08 -9.56 -5.66
N TYR A 65 -1.12 -8.41 -4.97
CA TYR A 65 -2.27 -7.52 -4.98
C TYR A 65 -2.37 -6.68 -6.25
N CYS A 66 -3.56 -6.14 -6.49
CA CYS A 66 -3.81 -5.16 -7.55
C CYS A 66 -3.66 -3.74 -7.01
N SER A 67 -2.93 -2.89 -7.74
CA SER A 67 -2.77 -1.47 -7.37
C SER A 67 -3.99 -0.58 -7.62
N ARG A 68 -5.12 -1.16 -8.10
CA ARG A 68 -6.45 -0.55 -8.32
C ARG A 68 -6.54 0.63 -9.28
N VAL A 69 -5.53 1.49 -9.37
CA VAL A 69 -5.58 2.75 -10.13
C VAL A 69 -4.87 2.68 -11.47
N CYS A 70 -4.02 1.66 -11.70
CA CYS A 70 -3.16 1.59 -12.88
C CYS A 70 -3.92 1.57 -14.19
N CYS A 71 -4.96 0.73 -14.33
CA CYS A 71 -5.77 0.73 -15.55
C CYS A 71 -6.36 2.11 -15.85
N MET A 72 -6.82 2.84 -14.83
CA MET A 72 -7.47 4.13 -15.01
C MET A 72 -6.49 5.25 -15.37
N TYR A 73 -5.33 5.33 -14.70
CA TYR A 73 -4.35 6.34 -15.08
C TYR A 73 -3.68 6.03 -16.43
N SER A 74 -3.54 4.75 -16.81
CA SER A 74 -3.03 4.37 -18.13
C SER A 74 -3.94 4.88 -19.23
N MET A 75 -5.25 4.63 -19.09
CA MET A 75 -6.27 5.18 -20.00
C MET A 75 -6.32 6.70 -19.98
N LYS A 76 -6.08 7.34 -18.82
CA LYS A 76 -5.90 8.80 -18.73
C LYS A 76 -4.69 9.26 -19.54
N PHE A 77 -3.57 8.55 -19.49
CA PHE A 77 -2.41 8.88 -20.32
C PHE A 77 -2.71 8.73 -21.80
N ALA A 78 -3.41 7.67 -22.19
CA ALA A 78 -3.83 7.50 -23.58
C ALA A 78 -4.69 8.68 -24.06
N HIS A 79 -5.64 9.13 -23.22
CA HIS A 79 -6.44 10.32 -23.49
C HIS A 79 -5.58 11.58 -23.68
N LEU A 80 -4.70 11.87 -22.71
CA LEU A 80 -3.84 13.06 -22.75
C LEU A 80 -2.88 13.01 -23.93
N LEU A 81 -2.35 11.84 -24.27
CA LEU A 81 -1.51 11.63 -25.44
C LEU A 81 -2.27 11.95 -26.71
N LYS A 82 -3.53 11.52 -26.86
CA LYS A 82 -4.35 11.89 -28.03
C LYS A 82 -4.67 13.38 -28.10
N GLU A 83 -4.78 14.07 -26.97
CA GLU A 83 -4.98 15.52 -26.97
C GLU A 83 -3.71 16.29 -27.39
N HIS A 84 -2.53 15.86 -26.94
CA HIS A 84 -1.26 16.56 -27.21
C HIS A 84 -0.64 16.14 -28.54
N LEU A 85 -0.71 14.85 -28.87
CA LEU A 85 -0.15 14.22 -30.06
C LEU A 85 -1.23 13.35 -30.76
N PRO A 86 -2.15 13.95 -31.53
CA PRO A 86 -3.32 13.25 -32.09
C PRO A 86 -2.99 12.05 -32.98
N GLU A 87 -1.89 12.16 -33.72
CA GLU A 87 -1.45 11.14 -34.69
C GLU A 87 -0.69 9.98 -34.04
N THR A 88 -0.29 10.08 -32.77
CA THR A 88 0.48 9.03 -32.08
C THR A 88 -0.34 7.76 -31.92
N GLU A 89 0.22 6.62 -32.31
CA GLU A 89 -0.38 5.30 -32.07
C GLU A 89 -0.15 4.86 -30.62
N ILE A 90 -1.22 4.48 -29.92
CA ILE A 90 -1.16 4.15 -28.49
C ILE A 90 -1.68 2.73 -28.29
N TYR A 91 -0.87 1.92 -27.62
CA TYR A 91 -1.16 0.51 -27.36
C TYR A 91 -1.19 0.24 -25.85
N GLU A 92 -2.31 -0.26 -25.35
CA GLU A 92 -2.43 -0.65 -23.94
C GLU A 92 -2.38 -2.17 -23.77
N PHE A 93 -1.34 -2.63 -23.08
CA PHE A 93 -1.12 -4.04 -22.78
C PHE A 93 -1.67 -4.40 -21.42
N TYR A 94 -2.71 -5.23 -21.39
CA TYR A 94 -3.45 -5.54 -20.17
C TYR A 94 -3.76 -7.03 -20.00
N ILE A 95 -4.06 -7.43 -18.76
CA ILE A 95 -4.63 -8.75 -18.43
C ILE A 95 -6.16 -8.63 -18.35
N ASP A 96 -6.61 -7.74 -17.46
CA ASP A 96 -8.00 -7.33 -17.29
C ASP A 96 -8.05 -5.80 -17.11
N ILE A 97 -9.01 -5.13 -17.76
CA ILE A 97 -9.29 -3.72 -17.49
C ILE A 97 -10.17 -3.63 -16.24
N ARG A 98 -9.73 -2.86 -15.25
CA ARG A 98 -10.41 -2.69 -13.96
C ARG A 98 -11.00 -1.28 -13.81
N SER A 99 -12.03 -1.00 -14.60
CA SER A 99 -12.83 0.23 -14.64
C SER A 99 -14.01 0.22 -13.64
N PHE A 100 -13.75 -0.08 -12.35
CA PHE A 100 -14.82 -0.40 -11.38
C PHE A 100 -15.57 0.80 -10.76
N GLY A 101 -15.07 2.03 -10.92
CA GLY A 101 -15.66 3.24 -10.34
C GLY A 101 -16.84 3.80 -11.16
N LYS A 102 -17.56 4.76 -10.59
CA LYS A 102 -18.64 5.45 -11.32
C LYS A 102 -18.05 6.24 -12.49
N GLY A 103 -18.54 5.99 -13.71
CA GLY A 103 -18.04 6.66 -14.91
C GLY A 103 -16.77 6.04 -15.51
N TYR A 104 -16.20 5.00 -14.88
CA TYR A 104 -14.91 4.45 -15.30
C TYR A 104 -15.06 3.56 -16.54
N GLU A 105 -16.17 2.83 -16.63
CA GLU A 105 -16.47 2.02 -17.81
C GLU A 105 -16.83 2.91 -19.01
N GLU A 106 -17.56 3.98 -18.78
CA GLU A 106 -17.86 4.99 -19.79
C GLU A 106 -16.57 5.68 -20.27
N PHE A 107 -15.62 5.91 -19.37
CA PHE A 107 -14.30 6.42 -19.72
C PHE A 107 -13.52 5.40 -20.57
N TYR A 108 -13.51 4.12 -20.20
CA TYR A 108 -12.91 3.07 -21.03
C TYR A 108 -13.49 3.05 -22.46
N ASN A 109 -14.82 3.10 -22.59
CA ASN A 109 -15.49 3.16 -23.91
C ASN A 109 -15.14 4.43 -24.71
N ARG A 110 -14.92 5.55 -24.03
CA ARG A 110 -14.43 6.78 -24.67
C ARG A 110 -13.03 6.59 -25.24
N ILE A 111 -12.10 5.99 -24.48
CA ILE A 111 -10.72 5.77 -24.93
C ILE A 111 -10.66 4.81 -26.13
N LEU A 112 -11.54 3.79 -26.15
CA LEU A 112 -11.73 2.95 -27.34
C LEU A 112 -12.15 3.77 -28.57
N SER A 113 -13.05 4.74 -28.38
CA SER A 113 -13.55 5.60 -29.46
C SER A 113 -12.52 6.63 -29.94
N GLU A 114 -11.54 6.98 -29.09
CA GLU A 114 -10.41 7.87 -29.41
C GLU A 114 -9.29 7.16 -30.20
N GLY A 115 -9.44 5.86 -30.46
CA GLY A 115 -8.54 5.09 -31.33
C GLY A 115 -7.36 4.45 -30.61
N THR A 116 -7.37 4.40 -29.28
CA THR A 116 -6.38 3.62 -28.51
C THR A 116 -6.60 2.12 -28.71
N ILE A 117 -5.52 1.39 -28.94
CA ILE A 117 -5.55 -0.04 -29.24
C ILE A 117 -5.31 -0.83 -27.95
N PHE A 118 -6.30 -1.61 -27.54
CA PHE A 118 -6.19 -2.47 -26.36
C PHE A 118 -5.77 -3.88 -26.75
N ILE A 119 -4.70 -4.36 -26.15
CA ILE A 119 -4.11 -5.66 -26.42
C ILE A 119 -4.16 -6.49 -25.13
N ARG A 120 -4.96 -7.56 -25.17
CA ARG A 120 -5.04 -8.50 -24.04
C ARG A 120 -3.87 -9.47 -24.09
N GLY A 121 -2.79 -9.08 -23.43
CA GLY A 121 -1.54 -9.81 -23.38
C GLY A 121 -0.57 -9.12 -22.44
N ARG A 122 -0.10 -9.85 -21.42
CA ARG A 122 0.99 -9.35 -20.57
C ARG A 122 2.30 -9.47 -21.38
N PRO A 123 3.05 -8.37 -21.59
CA PRO A 123 4.31 -8.45 -22.32
C PRO A 123 5.31 -9.36 -21.62
N ALA A 124 5.99 -10.18 -22.42
CA ALA A 124 7.06 -11.06 -21.97
C ALA A 124 8.37 -10.27 -21.81
N GLU A 125 8.69 -9.40 -22.76
CA GLU A 125 9.95 -8.63 -22.79
C GLU A 125 9.80 -7.32 -23.59
N VAL A 126 10.60 -6.32 -23.23
CA VAL A 126 10.90 -5.14 -24.04
C VAL A 126 12.39 -5.19 -24.43
N THR A 127 12.68 -5.10 -25.72
CA THR A 127 14.03 -5.19 -26.28
C THR A 127 14.27 -4.14 -27.35
N ASP A 128 15.52 -3.79 -27.64
CA ASP A 128 15.95 -2.94 -28.75
C ASP A 128 16.58 -3.76 -29.91
N ILE A 129 16.53 -5.09 -29.81
CA ILE A 129 17.06 -5.99 -30.83
C ILE A 129 16.06 -6.12 -31.99
N ALA A 130 16.38 -5.44 -33.09
CA ALA A 130 15.59 -5.48 -34.32
C ALA A 130 15.83 -6.77 -35.13
N GLU A 131 14.74 -7.47 -35.46
CA GLU A 131 14.70 -8.63 -36.36
C GLU A 131 14.27 -8.24 -37.78
N THR A 132 13.51 -7.15 -37.92
CA THR A 132 13.07 -6.62 -39.22
C THR A 132 13.61 -5.20 -39.48
N PRO A 133 13.63 -4.72 -40.75
CA PRO A 133 14.03 -3.36 -41.06
C PRO A 133 13.19 -2.28 -40.35
N GLU A 134 11.91 -2.55 -40.10
CA GLU A 134 10.95 -1.63 -39.47
C GLU A 134 11.18 -1.48 -37.95
N GLU A 135 11.84 -2.46 -37.33
CA GLU A 135 12.15 -2.46 -35.89
C GLU A 135 13.43 -1.66 -35.55
N LYS A 136 14.23 -1.28 -36.56
CA LYS A 136 15.51 -0.60 -36.33
C LYS A 136 15.33 0.74 -35.64
N GLY A 137 15.95 0.88 -34.47
CA GLY A 137 15.94 2.13 -33.69
C GLY A 137 14.69 2.32 -32.82
N LYS A 138 13.80 1.33 -32.74
CA LYS A 138 12.60 1.33 -31.90
C LYS A 138 12.75 0.38 -30.71
N LEU A 139 11.89 0.53 -29.72
CA LEU A 139 11.66 -0.44 -28.65
C LEU A 139 10.67 -1.49 -29.15
N ILE A 140 10.96 -2.77 -28.97
CA ILE A 140 10.11 -3.87 -29.40
C ILE A 140 9.48 -4.52 -28.17
N VAL A 141 8.15 -4.45 -28.09
CA VAL A 141 7.36 -5.14 -27.07
C VAL A 141 6.99 -6.53 -27.61
N GLN A 142 7.46 -7.57 -26.94
CA GLN A 142 7.15 -8.96 -27.27
C GLN A 142 6.04 -9.48 -26.35
N PHE A 143 4.96 -10.00 -26.93
CA PHE A 143 3.79 -10.43 -26.18
C PHE A 143 2.98 -11.48 -26.92
N GLU A 144 2.16 -12.20 -26.17
CA GLU A 144 1.09 -13.03 -26.70
C GLU A 144 -0.21 -12.22 -26.78
N ASP A 145 -0.77 -12.07 -27.98
CA ASP A 145 -2.16 -11.64 -28.13
C ASP A 145 -3.05 -12.82 -27.77
N THR A 146 -3.56 -12.83 -26.54
CA THR A 146 -4.35 -13.96 -26.04
C THR A 146 -5.72 -14.10 -26.69
N LEU A 147 -6.22 -13.05 -27.36
CA LEU A 147 -7.48 -13.11 -28.09
C LEU A 147 -7.28 -13.69 -29.49
N ALA A 148 -6.13 -13.43 -30.11
CA ALA A 148 -5.76 -14.00 -31.40
C ALA A 148 -5.04 -15.36 -31.29
N GLY A 149 -4.47 -15.68 -30.13
CA GLY A 149 -3.64 -16.87 -29.91
C GLY A 149 -2.30 -16.80 -30.66
N LEU A 150 -1.74 -15.61 -30.84
CA LEU A 150 -0.53 -15.37 -31.63
C LEU A 150 0.52 -14.63 -30.82
N GLN A 151 1.78 -15.06 -30.95
CA GLN A 151 2.94 -14.29 -30.48
C GLN A 151 3.21 -13.16 -31.46
N ARG A 152 3.39 -11.94 -30.94
CA ARG A 152 3.61 -10.73 -31.74
C ARG A 152 4.76 -9.91 -31.18
N ARG A 153 5.38 -9.18 -32.10
CA ARG A 153 6.39 -8.14 -31.83
C ARG A 153 5.80 -6.82 -32.28
N LEU A 154 5.83 -5.81 -31.42
CA LEU A 154 5.33 -4.48 -31.73
C LEU A 154 6.44 -3.44 -31.50
N PRO A 155 6.97 -2.83 -32.58
CA PRO A 155 7.91 -1.73 -32.44
C PRO A 155 7.18 -0.44 -32.05
N VAL A 156 7.69 0.26 -31.03
CA VAL A 156 7.20 1.54 -30.51
C VAL A 156 8.37 2.46 -30.17
N ASP A 157 8.13 3.77 -30.08
CA ASP A 157 9.18 4.76 -29.79
C ASP A 157 9.37 4.97 -28.27
N MET A 158 8.30 4.77 -27.49
CA MET A 158 8.30 4.89 -26.03
C MET A 158 7.51 3.76 -25.36
N VAL A 159 7.98 3.32 -24.19
CA VAL A 159 7.25 2.38 -23.34
C VAL A 159 6.99 3.02 -21.97
N ILE A 160 5.74 3.04 -21.53
CA ILE A 160 5.30 3.53 -20.23
C ILE A 160 4.93 2.34 -19.34
N LEU A 161 5.62 2.21 -18.21
CA LEU A 161 5.42 1.16 -17.23
C LEU A 161 4.44 1.61 -16.14
N SER A 162 3.28 0.96 -16.08
CA SER A 162 2.25 1.26 -15.08
C SER A 162 2.54 0.52 -13.78
N CYS A 163 3.41 1.14 -12.97
CA CYS A 163 4.00 0.58 -11.76
C CYS A 163 3.03 0.43 -10.58
N ALA A 164 3.30 -0.55 -9.74
CA ALA A 164 2.53 -0.80 -8.52
C ALA A 164 2.61 0.34 -7.50
N LEU A 165 1.53 0.53 -6.75
CA LEU A 165 1.56 1.28 -5.50
C LEU A 165 2.11 0.39 -4.39
N GLU A 166 3.02 0.93 -3.59
CA GLU A 166 3.62 0.25 -2.45
C GLU A 166 3.47 1.10 -1.20
N ALA A 167 3.51 0.44 -0.04
CA ALA A 167 3.66 1.14 1.22
C ALA A 167 4.94 2.00 1.22
N GLN A 168 4.88 3.13 1.94
CA GLN A 168 6.04 4.01 2.09
C GLN A 168 7.22 3.28 2.75
N ALA A 169 8.45 3.65 2.40
CA ALA A 169 9.66 3.01 2.92
C ALA A 169 9.78 3.12 4.45
N ASP A 170 9.20 4.16 5.05
CA ASP A 170 9.17 4.38 6.51
C ASP A 170 7.91 3.82 7.20
N ALA A 171 7.04 3.10 6.49
CA ALA A 171 5.79 2.57 7.05
C ALA A 171 6.00 1.69 8.29
N GLU A 172 7.10 0.93 8.35
CA GLU A 172 7.45 0.15 9.55
C GLU A 172 7.78 1.03 10.76
N LYS A 173 8.52 2.12 10.53
CA LYS A 173 8.89 3.06 11.59
C LYS A 173 7.64 3.76 12.13
N ILE A 174 6.73 4.17 11.25
CA ILE A 174 5.45 4.78 11.61
C ILE A 174 4.54 3.78 12.34
N ALA A 175 4.47 2.53 11.87
CA ALA A 175 3.74 1.46 12.54
C ALA A 175 4.21 1.27 13.99
N ARG A 176 5.53 1.21 14.21
CA ARG A 176 6.11 1.10 15.56
C ARG A 176 5.86 2.34 16.42
N LEU A 177 5.97 3.54 15.84
CA LEU A 177 5.75 4.80 16.57
C LEU A 177 4.33 4.91 17.11
N PHE A 178 3.34 4.52 16.30
CA PHE A 178 1.92 4.58 16.66
C PHE A 178 1.38 3.27 17.21
N ASN A 179 2.21 2.24 17.33
CA ASN A 179 1.81 0.89 17.74
C ASN A 179 0.63 0.35 16.92
N ILE A 180 0.68 0.47 15.59
CA ILE A 180 -0.34 -0.06 14.68
C ILE A 180 0.22 -1.20 13.83
N SER A 181 -0.66 -2.12 13.46
CA SER A 181 -0.30 -3.29 12.66
C SER A 181 -0.20 -2.98 11.16
N ARG A 182 0.53 -3.82 10.44
CA ARG A 182 0.60 -3.81 8.98
C ARG A 182 0.02 -5.11 8.42
N SER A 183 -0.64 -5.02 7.27
CA SER A 183 -1.10 -6.17 6.49
C SER A 183 0.07 -6.84 5.77
N ALA A 184 -0.15 -8.04 5.22
CA ALA A 184 0.88 -8.83 4.55
C ALA A 184 1.45 -8.12 3.29
N ASP A 185 0.67 -7.26 2.66
CA ASP A 185 1.05 -6.39 1.54
C ASP A 185 1.85 -5.14 1.98
N GLY A 186 2.09 -4.99 3.28
CA GLY A 186 2.93 -3.95 3.84
C GLY A 186 2.22 -2.62 4.13
N PHE A 187 0.93 -2.47 3.81
CA PHE A 187 0.14 -1.29 4.17
C PHE A 187 -0.31 -1.33 5.64
N PHE A 188 -0.89 -0.24 6.15
CA PHE A 188 -1.45 -0.24 7.50
C PHE A 188 -2.76 -1.02 7.57
N LEU A 189 -2.89 -1.85 8.59
CA LEU A 189 -4.04 -2.72 8.78
C LEU A 189 -5.18 -1.97 9.49
N GLU A 190 -6.35 -1.94 8.87
CA GLU A 190 -7.58 -1.49 9.51
C GLU A 190 -8.07 -2.49 10.57
N LYS A 191 -8.88 -2.01 11.51
CA LYS A 191 -9.46 -2.82 12.59
C LYS A 191 -10.37 -3.92 12.04
N HIS A 192 -11.22 -3.57 11.08
CA HIS A 192 -12.07 -4.55 10.40
C HIS A 192 -12.44 -4.06 8.99
N PRO A 193 -12.24 -4.86 7.92
CA PRO A 193 -12.40 -4.42 6.53
C PRO A 193 -13.76 -3.79 6.17
N LYS A 194 -14.83 -4.18 6.87
CA LYS A 194 -16.20 -3.71 6.66
C LYS A 194 -16.79 -2.82 7.75
N LEU A 195 -16.60 -3.20 9.02
CA LEU A 195 -17.22 -2.55 10.16
C LEU A 195 -16.46 -1.29 10.60
N ASP A 196 -15.12 -1.35 10.57
CA ASP A 196 -14.24 -0.26 11.02
C ASP A 196 -13.07 -0.11 10.02
N PRO A 197 -13.34 0.35 8.78
CA PRO A 197 -12.35 0.39 7.70
C PRO A 197 -11.32 1.53 7.81
N VAL A 198 -11.49 2.43 8.77
CA VAL A 198 -10.62 3.59 9.00
C VAL A 198 -9.95 3.58 10.37
N ALA A 199 -10.48 2.81 11.32
CA ALA A 199 -9.87 2.66 12.64
C ALA A 199 -8.75 1.62 12.59
N THR A 200 -7.83 1.69 13.54
CA THR A 200 -6.80 0.65 13.75
C THR A 200 -7.11 -0.15 15.01
N MET A 201 -6.32 -1.19 15.27
CA MET A 201 -6.39 -1.94 16.54
C MET A 201 -6.00 -1.08 17.75
N THR A 202 -5.34 0.06 17.54
CA THR A 202 -5.00 1.00 18.61
C THR A 202 -6.05 2.10 18.67
N ASP A 203 -6.80 2.13 19.76
CA ASP A 203 -7.85 3.11 19.98
C ASP A 203 -7.32 4.55 19.89
N GLY A 204 -8.08 5.39 19.18
CA GLY A 204 -7.71 6.78 18.93
C GLY A 204 -6.77 6.99 17.74
N ILE A 205 -6.32 5.92 17.08
CA ILE A 205 -5.47 5.98 15.88
C ILE A 205 -6.26 5.47 14.67
N PHE A 206 -6.28 6.30 13.64
CA PHE A 206 -7.03 6.09 12.41
C PHE A 206 -6.10 6.19 11.20
N VAL A 207 -6.49 5.56 10.09
CA VAL A 207 -5.76 5.55 8.82
C VAL A 207 -6.65 6.08 7.71
N ALA A 208 -6.05 6.84 6.78
CA ALA A 208 -6.74 7.41 5.64
C ALA A 208 -5.82 7.51 4.42
N GLY A 209 -6.33 7.15 3.25
CA GLY A 209 -5.64 7.24 1.98
C GLY A 209 -4.82 6.01 1.62
N CYS A 210 -3.88 6.18 0.70
CA CYS A 210 -3.09 5.07 0.14
C CYS A 210 -2.19 4.36 1.15
N CYS A 211 -2.00 4.89 2.36
CA CYS A 211 -1.24 4.22 3.41
C CYS A 211 -1.94 2.96 3.97
N GLN A 212 -3.27 2.87 3.85
CA GLN A 212 -4.05 1.69 4.21
C GLN A 212 -4.14 0.67 3.06
N GLY A 213 -3.81 1.08 1.82
CA GLY A 213 -3.86 0.21 0.65
C GLY A 213 -4.14 0.98 -0.63
N PRO A 214 -3.87 0.39 -1.81
CA PRO A 214 -4.05 1.06 -3.09
C PRO A 214 -5.48 1.58 -3.29
N LYS A 215 -5.64 2.84 -3.69
CA LYS A 215 -6.94 3.47 -3.95
C LYS A 215 -6.79 4.74 -4.77
N ASP A 216 -7.88 5.18 -5.39
CA ASP A 216 -7.92 6.43 -6.15
C ASP A 216 -8.23 7.64 -5.25
N ILE A 217 -8.29 8.81 -5.88
CA ILE A 217 -8.55 10.09 -5.19
C ILE A 217 -9.94 10.11 -4.55
N PRO A 218 -11.05 9.76 -5.25
CA PRO A 218 -12.38 9.73 -4.63
C PRO A 218 -12.44 8.85 -3.38
N ASP A 219 -11.93 7.62 -3.45
CA ASP A 219 -11.89 6.70 -2.30
C ASP A 219 -11.05 7.28 -1.16
N THR A 220 -9.92 7.91 -1.48
CA THR A 220 -9.04 8.56 -0.49
C THR A 220 -9.75 9.71 0.23
N VAL A 221 -10.46 10.56 -0.50
CA VAL A 221 -11.20 11.70 0.07
C VAL A 221 -12.37 11.22 0.92
N ALA A 222 -13.08 10.20 0.48
CA ALA A 222 -14.15 9.58 1.25
C ALA A 222 -13.61 8.96 2.56
N GLN A 223 -12.49 8.23 2.48
CA GLN A 223 -11.86 7.63 3.65
C GLN A 223 -11.35 8.68 4.63
N ALA A 224 -10.76 9.78 4.15
CA ALA A 224 -10.33 10.89 5.00
C ALA A 224 -11.51 11.54 5.74
N SER A 225 -12.66 11.69 5.07
CA SER A 225 -13.88 12.22 5.68
C SER A 225 -14.44 11.26 6.74
N ALA A 226 -14.42 9.95 6.47
CA ALA A 226 -14.83 8.93 7.43
C ALA A 226 -13.92 8.90 8.67
N ALA A 227 -12.60 8.95 8.49
CA ALA A 227 -11.65 9.03 9.60
C ALA A 227 -11.86 10.29 10.46
N ALA A 228 -12.10 11.45 9.83
CA ALA A 228 -12.41 12.68 10.55
C ALA A 228 -13.71 12.57 11.36
N ALA A 229 -14.74 11.93 10.80
CA ALA A 229 -16.01 11.72 11.50
C ALA A 229 -15.85 10.82 12.74
N GLU A 230 -15.09 9.72 12.64
CA GLU A 230 -14.80 8.83 13.77
C GLU A 230 -14.01 9.54 14.88
N VAL A 231 -13.00 10.33 14.52
CA VAL A 231 -12.24 11.14 15.46
C VAL A 231 -13.16 12.13 16.19
N LEU A 232 -14.05 12.82 15.46
CA LEU A 232 -15.02 13.75 16.06
C LEU A 232 -16.04 13.03 16.94
N ALA A 233 -16.50 11.85 16.56
CA ALA A 233 -17.41 11.03 17.36
C ALA A 233 -16.77 10.59 18.68
N MET A 234 -15.46 10.32 18.68
CA MET A 234 -14.70 10.03 19.90
C MET A 234 -14.53 11.29 20.77
N ILE A 235 -14.06 12.41 20.19
CA ILE A 235 -13.78 13.66 20.92
C ILE A 235 -15.06 14.26 21.52
N SER A 236 -16.16 14.26 20.77
CA SER A 236 -17.43 14.87 21.19
C SER A 236 -18.05 14.24 22.43
N LYS A 237 -17.73 12.97 22.73
CA LYS A 237 -18.16 12.30 23.97
C LYS A 237 -17.52 12.91 25.22
N GLY A 238 -16.35 13.55 25.09
CA GLY A 238 -15.59 14.15 26.19
C GLY A 238 -15.03 13.15 27.22
N ARG A 239 -15.30 11.86 27.05
CA ARG A 239 -14.81 10.75 27.87
C ARG A 239 -14.67 9.50 27.01
N VAL A 240 -13.73 8.65 27.38
CA VAL A 240 -13.51 7.34 26.76
C VAL A 240 -13.58 6.25 27.82
N GLU A 241 -14.14 5.11 27.45
CA GLU A 241 -14.10 3.90 28.26
C GLU A 241 -12.87 3.10 27.82
N ILE A 242 -12.03 2.74 28.79
CA ILE A 242 -10.84 1.92 28.57
C ILE A 242 -11.11 0.51 29.08
N GLU A 243 -10.50 -0.47 28.44
CA GLU A 243 -10.62 -1.86 28.85
C GLU A 243 -10.08 -2.07 30.27
N ALA A 244 -10.86 -2.73 31.13
CA ALA A 244 -10.50 -2.97 32.52
C ALA A 244 -9.52 -4.14 32.72
N ALA A 245 -9.15 -4.84 31.63
CA ALA A 245 -8.15 -5.92 31.61
C ALA A 245 -6.72 -5.35 31.72
N ILE A 246 -6.43 -4.66 32.82
CA ILE A 246 -5.15 -4.03 33.12
C ILE A 246 -4.35 -4.83 34.15
N ALA A 247 -3.04 -4.61 34.15
CA ALA A 247 -2.16 -5.19 35.16
C ALA A 247 -2.37 -4.51 36.53
N ILE A 248 -2.34 -5.30 37.60
CA ILE A 248 -2.36 -4.84 38.99
C ILE A 248 -1.20 -5.46 39.75
N ILE A 249 -0.61 -4.69 40.68
CA ILE A 249 0.51 -5.13 41.50
C ILE A 249 0.05 -5.21 42.95
N ASP A 250 0.23 -6.37 43.58
CA ASP A 250 0.03 -6.54 45.01
C ASP A 250 1.23 -5.99 45.78
N GLU A 251 1.06 -4.83 46.42
CA GLU A 251 2.10 -4.17 47.21
C GLU A 251 2.64 -5.06 48.35
N ARG A 252 1.91 -6.08 48.80
CA ARG A 252 2.33 -6.97 49.90
C ARG A 252 3.37 -8.02 49.45
N ILE A 253 3.37 -8.35 48.16
CA ILE A 253 4.24 -9.38 47.56
C ILE A 253 5.37 -8.71 46.77
N CYS A 254 5.12 -7.52 46.21
CA CYS A 254 6.09 -6.78 45.43
C CYS A 254 7.40 -6.51 46.21
N THR A 255 8.53 -6.95 45.66
CA THR A 255 9.86 -6.74 46.24
C THR A 255 10.56 -5.48 45.72
N GLY A 256 9.94 -4.73 44.81
CA GLY A 256 10.52 -3.52 44.24
C GLY A 256 11.68 -3.76 43.27
N CYS A 257 11.80 -4.95 42.66
CA CYS A 257 12.90 -5.29 41.75
C CYS A 257 12.91 -4.53 40.40
N GLN A 258 11.84 -3.80 40.07
CA GLN A 258 11.68 -2.96 38.87
C GLN A 258 11.78 -3.67 37.50
N VAL A 259 11.86 -5.01 37.46
CA VAL A 259 11.85 -5.77 36.19
C VAL A 259 10.61 -5.42 35.35
N CYS A 260 9.46 -5.29 36.00
CA CYS A 260 8.20 -4.93 35.35
C CYS A 260 8.26 -3.57 34.62
N LYS A 261 9.03 -2.60 35.12
CA LYS A 261 9.23 -1.29 34.49
C LYS A 261 10.01 -1.41 33.17
N LEU A 262 11.02 -2.28 33.13
CA LEU A 262 11.87 -2.49 31.95
C LEU A 262 11.12 -3.19 30.81
N VAL A 263 10.18 -4.09 31.13
CA VAL A 263 9.46 -4.88 30.13
C VAL A 263 8.19 -4.20 29.62
N CYS A 264 7.74 -3.09 30.22
CA CYS A 264 6.52 -2.41 29.81
C CYS A 264 6.77 -1.52 28.58
N PRO A 265 6.21 -1.81 27.40
CA PRO A 265 6.45 -1.01 26.20
C PRO A 265 5.72 0.35 26.24
N TYR A 266 4.73 0.49 27.12
CA TYR A 266 3.90 1.70 27.26
C TYR A 266 4.36 2.62 28.39
N SER A 267 5.44 2.28 29.09
CA SER A 267 5.90 3.00 30.29
C SER A 267 4.80 3.18 31.35
N ALA A 268 3.92 2.19 31.48
CA ALA A 268 2.77 2.23 32.37
C ALA A 268 3.10 1.87 33.83
N ILE A 269 4.37 1.65 34.18
CA ILE A 269 4.77 1.18 35.51
C ILE A 269 5.78 2.14 36.12
N ASP A 270 5.42 2.67 37.28
CA ASP A 270 6.26 3.55 38.09
C ASP A 270 6.76 2.82 39.35
N PHE A 271 7.86 3.33 39.92
CA PHE A 271 8.41 2.85 41.18
C PHE A 271 8.15 3.89 42.27
N ASP A 272 7.49 3.47 43.33
CA ASP A 272 7.24 4.27 44.53
C ASP A 272 8.45 4.10 45.46
N GLU A 273 9.31 5.13 45.52
CA GLU A 273 10.55 5.14 46.32
C GLU A 273 10.28 5.06 47.83
N GLU A 274 9.15 5.59 48.31
CA GLU A 274 8.83 5.59 49.74
C GLU A 274 8.43 4.19 50.21
N LYS A 275 7.56 3.53 49.44
CA LYS A 275 7.08 2.19 49.75
C LYS A 275 7.98 1.07 49.23
N LYS A 276 8.92 1.39 48.33
CA LYS A 276 9.78 0.44 47.61
C LYS A 276 8.99 -0.61 46.83
N VAL A 277 7.86 -0.22 46.24
CA VAL A 277 7.00 -1.09 45.42
C VAL A 277 6.75 -0.46 44.05
N CYS A 278 6.42 -1.30 43.07
CA CYS A 278 6.01 -0.81 41.75
C CYS A 278 4.49 -0.57 41.72
N ARG A 279 4.03 0.43 40.95
CA ARG A 279 2.61 0.71 40.70
C ARG A 279 2.34 0.83 39.21
N VAL A 280 1.14 0.42 38.82
CA VAL A 280 0.66 0.55 37.44
C VAL A 280 -0.15 1.84 37.32
N ASN A 281 0.17 2.65 36.31
CA ASN A 281 -0.70 3.70 35.83
C ASN A 281 -1.79 3.06 34.96
N GLU A 282 -3.00 2.97 35.50
CA GLU A 282 -4.14 2.32 34.87
C GLU A 282 -4.49 2.92 33.49
N ALA A 283 -4.29 4.23 33.31
CA ALA A 283 -4.61 4.91 32.05
C ALA A 283 -3.63 4.58 30.91
N LEU A 284 -2.39 4.18 31.24
CA LEU A 284 -1.36 3.84 30.26
C LEU A 284 -1.29 2.33 29.97
N CYS A 285 -1.84 1.50 30.87
CA CYS A 285 -1.78 0.05 30.72
C CYS A 285 -2.69 -0.42 29.59
N LYS A 286 -2.11 -1.10 28.59
CA LYS A 286 -2.85 -1.74 27.47
C LYS A 286 -3.08 -3.25 27.66
N GLY A 287 -2.95 -3.75 28.88
CA GLY A 287 -3.33 -5.13 29.19
C GLY A 287 -2.50 -6.26 28.56
N CYS A 288 -1.35 -5.97 27.95
CA CYS A 288 -0.57 -6.99 27.21
C CYS A 288 0.02 -8.15 28.03
N GLY A 289 -0.02 -8.08 29.37
CA GLY A 289 0.48 -9.16 30.25
C GLY A 289 2.00 -9.35 30.33
N ALA A 290 2.82 -8.62 29.55
CA ALA A 290 4.27 -8.80 29.53
C ALA A 290 4.94 -8.68 30.93
N CYS A 291 4.45 -7.75 31.76
CA CYS A 291 4.95 -7.57 33.12
C CYS A 291 4.53 -8.69 34.08
N VAL A 292 3.41 -9.39 33.82
CA VAL A 292 2.95 -10.54 34.61
C VAL A 292 3.92 -11.70 34.42
N GLY A 293 4.16 -12.10 33.17
CA GLY A 293 5.12 -13.17 32.86
C GLY A 293 6.57 -12.84 33.25
N GLY A 294 6.91 -11.55 33.36
CA GLY A 294 8.22 -11.09 33.80
C GLY A 294 8.39 -10.90 35.31
N CYS A 295 7.34 -11.04 36.13
CA CYS A 295 7.43 -10.78 37.56
C CYS A 295 8.02 -11.98 38.32
N PRO A 296 9.24 -11.87 38.89
CA PRO A 296 9.86 -13.00 39.58
C PRO A 296 9.21 -13.32 40.93
N SER A 297 8.51 -12.36 41.53
CA SER A 297 7.83 -12.51 42.82
C SER A 297 6.35 -12.87 42.67
N ASP A 298 5.85 -13.07 41.44
CA ASP A 298 4.44 -13.31 41.14
C ASP A 298 3.48 -12.27 41.77
N ALA A 299 3.97 -11.03 41.90
CA ALA A 299 3.23 -9.95 42.54
C ALA A 299 2.26 -9.24 41.59
N ILE A 300 2.28 -9.58 40.30
CA ILE A 300 1.52 -8.87 39.26
C ILE A 300 0.48 -9.82 38.69
N ASN A 301 -0.77 -9.39 38.66
CA ASN A 301 -1.86 -10.09 38.00
C ASN A 301 -2.44 -9.24 36.86
N LEU A 302 -2.95 -9.88 35.81
CA LEU A 302 -3.71 -9.21 34.76
C LEU A 302 -5.21 -9.43 35.02
N LYS A 303 -5.97 -8.35 35.23
CA LYS A 303 -7.43 -8.46 35.38
C LYS A 303 -8.02 -9.16 34.14
N HIS A 304 -9.00 -10.03 34.35
CA HIS A 304 -9.60 -10.92 33.33
C HIS A 304 -8.72 -12.05 32.78
N TYR A 305 -7.42 -12.07 33.11
CA TYR A 305 -6.47 -13.11 32.72
C TYR A 305 -5.55 -13.44 33.89
N THR A 306 -6.12 -13.70 35.07
CA THR A 306 -5.32 -14.05 36.26
C THR A 306 -4.66 -15.41 36.09
N ASN A 307 -3.59 -15.66 36.83
CA ASN A 307 -2.90 -16.94 36.80
C ASN A 307 -3.87 -18.10 37.12
N GLU A 308 -4.79 -17.91 38.08
CA GLU A 308 -5.79 -18.92 38.41
C GLU A 308 -6.76 -19.18 37.25
N GLN A 309 -7.18 -18.14 36.52
CA GLN A 309 -8.07 -18.28 35.37
C GLN A 309 -7.39 -19.05 34.24
N ILE A 310 -6.12 -18.74 33.94
CA ILE A 310 -5.36 -19.41 32.88
C ILE A 310 -5.10 -20.88 33.26
N VAL A 311 -4.71 -21.16 34.50
CA VAL A 311 -4.51 -22.54 34.98
C VAL A 311 -5.82 -23.33 34.91
N ALA A 312 -6.94 -22.74 35.31
CA ALA A 312 -8.25 -23.39 35.21
C ALA A 312 -8.65 -23.68 33.75
N GLU A 313 -8.34 -22.79 32.81
CA GLU A 313 -8.55 -23.01 31.37
C GLU A 313 -7.71 -24.18 30.86
N MET A 314 -6.43 -24.26 31.27
CA MET A 314 -5.52 -25.36 30.91
C MET A 314 -6.00 -26.70 31.48
N GLU A 315 -6.39 -26.73 32.76
CA GLU A 315 -6.93 -27.93 33.39
C GLU A 315 -8.22 -28.38 32.70
N GLY A 316 -9.11 -27.44 32.36
CA GLY A 316 -10.35 -27.74 31.64
C GLY A 316 -10.14 -28.33 30.23
N ALA A 317 -9.03 -28.01 29.57
CA ALA A 317 -8.69 -28.57 28.27
C ALA A 317 -8.14 -30.02 28.35
N LEU A 318 -7.72 -30.48 29.53
CA LEU A 318 -7.16 -31.82 29.76
C LEU A 318 -8.19 -32.88 30.16
N VAL A 319 -9.44 -32.49 30.44
CA VAL A 319 -10.52 -33.35 30.96
C VAL A 319 -11.56 -33.66 29.89
#